data_AF-A0A2N5PY23-F1
#
_entry.id   AF-A0A2N5PY23-F1
#
_cell.length_a   1.000
_cell.length_b   1.000
_cell.length_c   1.000
_cell.angle_alpha   90.00
_cell.angle_beta   90.00
_cell.angle_gamma   90.00
#
_symmetry.space_group_name_H-M   'P 1'
#
loop_
_entity.id
_entity.type
_entity.pdbx_description
1 polymer ?
#
loop_
_entity_poly.entity_id
_entity_poly.type
_entity_poly.pdbx_seq_one_letter_code
_entity_poly.pdbx_strand_id
1 'polypeptide(L)'
;MIRLLGLTGNNAWKPKELNMDLVVQKAREIIHTPHQDVCIILEYENYFEVIIYNEYVSSSNARYIVAPDYYWSWDEEIEYEELLKNECTAYDTGVFYKIYEKYSTMHPEWHLKFKSNGPLRMIDHIRHCMQPGSAKEILYKAGLDVIAARLSSIDEYNLIGNSPSDILSGLSIRLLRSINCPAGIKLISTEKKRKTLLLLQNRYSWLFDEIWNDSMCRYMNMLLDNGEDEKTIIRKFRKHYQKVHMFWSPSQFDYFSKKIQIKEDISKEIGAKLCEKIRENELYKIHELLIRENDYWNERIEESNQNRYQNYVVLDDEYSLTYPKSIKEFVIEAIEQQNCLLSYLDDYVENYTDIMFLRKTDSYKSPYVTVEIYDGSVCQAFLKCNKQPDDNVLRWLSDYANSRKLSLDLDYDEYGYQ
;
A
#
# COMPACT_ATOMS: atom_id res chain seq x y z
N MET A 1 7.43 15.65 -22.27
CA MET A 1 8.78 15.22 -22.73
C MET A 1 9.45 16.38 -23.50
N ILE A 2 9.72 17.47 -22.80
CA ILE A 2 10.50 18.63 -23.28
C ILE A 2 11.85 18.47 -22.55
N ARG A 3 12.77 17.65 -23.06
CA ARG A 3 13.83 17.97 -24.03
C ARG A 3 14.67 19.21 -23.66
N LEU A 4 15.65 18.97 -22.80
CA LEU A 4 17.05 19.37 -22.99
C LEU A 4 17.35 20.87 -23.09
N LEU A 5 17.63 21.52 -21.96
CA LEU A 5 18.81 22.39 -21.89
C LEU A 5 19.99 21.49 -21.55
N GLY A 6 20.42 20.77 -22.57
CA GLY A 6 21.59 19.97 -22.50
C GLY A 6 22.83 20.83 -22.50
N LEU A 7 23.54 20.83 -21.39
CA LEU A 7 24.97 21.11 -21.39
C LEU A 7 25.68 19.90 -22.01
N THR A 8 25.45 19.62 -23.30
CA THR A 8 26.39 18.81 -24.08
C THR A 8 27.53 19.72 -24.45
N GLY A 9 28.37 20.02 -23.46
CA GLY A 9 29.66 20.65 -23.69
C GLY A 9 30.58 19.64 -24.35
N ASN A 10 31.30 20.05 -25.39
CA ASN A 10 32.44 19.28 -25.83
C ASN A 10 33.48 19.30 -24.71
N ASN A 11 33.78 18.13 -24.14
CA ASN A 11 34.80 18.02 -23.11
C ASN A 11 36.15 18.51 -23.66
N ALA A 12 36.72 19.52 -23.01
CA ALA A 12 37.97 20.15 -23.45
C ALA A 12 39.21 19.24 -23.26
N TRP A 13 39.04 18.12 -22.55
CA TRP A 13 40.08 17.16 -22.26
C TRP A 13 39.49 15.75 -22.21
N LYS A 14 40.36 14.74 -22.31
CA LYS A 14 40.00 13.32 -22.20
C LYS A 14 40.63 12.71 -20.94
N PRO A 15 39.92 11.83 -20.23
CA PRO A 15 40.48 11.11 -19.09
C PRO A 15 41.62 10.21 -19.53
N LYS A 16 42.46 9.80 -18.57
CA LYS A 16 43.54 8.85 -18.82
C LYS A 16 43.01 7.53 -19.36
N GLU A 17 43.84 6.78 -20.07
CA GLU A 17 43.47 5.41 -20.46
C GLU A 17 43.23 4.57 -19.20
N LEU A 18 42.16 3.77 -19.22
CA LEU A 18 41.76 2.98 -18.06
C LEU A 18 42.68 1.77 -17.92
N ASN A 19 43.36 1.65 -16.78
CA ASN A 19 44.12 0.45 -16.46
C ASN A 19 43.16 -0.65 -15.96
N MET A 20 42.78 -1.55 -16.87
CA MET A 20 41.86 -2.64 -16.55
C MET A 20 42.41 -3.63 -15.53
N ASP A 21 43.72 -3.86 -15.46
CA ASP A 21 44.30 -4.76 -14.46
C ASP A 21 44.08 -4.22 -13.04
N LEU A 22 44.21 -2.90 -12.87
CA LEU A 22 43.92 -2.23 -11.60
C LEU A 22 42.42 -2.31 -11.24
N VAL A 23 41.53 -2.15 -12.22
CA VAL A 23 40.07 -2.28 -12.02
C VAL A 23 39.73 -3.69 -11.55
N VAL A 24 40.23 -4.72 -12.25
CA VAL A 24 40.00 -6.13 -11.89
C VAL A 24 40.56 -6.44 -10.51
N GLN A 25 41.75 -5.94 -10.18
CA GLN A 25 42.34 -6.11 -8.85
C GLN A 25 41.43 -5.52 -7.76
N LYS A 26 41.01 -4.25 -7.91
CA LYS A 26 40.12 -3.59 -6.96
C LYS A 26 38.75 -4.23 -6.88
N ALA A 27 38.21 -4.71 -8.00
CA ALA A 27 36.96 -5.45 -8.03
C ALA A 27 37.07 -6.68 -7.11
N ARG A 28 38.11 -7.49 -7.27
CA ARG A 28 38.32 -8.71 -6.47
C ARG A 28 38.48 -8.47 -4.97
N GLU A 29 38.93 -7.28 -4.56
CA GLU A 29 38.99 -6.89 -3.15
C GLU A 29 37.58 -6.64 -2.55
N ILE A 30 36.61 -6.29 -3.39
CA ILE A 30 35.23 -5.96 -3.00
C ILE A 30 34.26 -7.13 -3.27
N ILE A 31 34.51 -7.93 -4.31
CA ILE A 31 33.63 -9.02 -4.76
C ILE A 31 33.48 -10.07 -3.64
N HIS A 32 32.24 -10.24 -3.20
CA HIS A 32 31.84 -11.37 -2.36
C HIS A 32 31.05 -12.43 -3.14
N THR A 33 30.49 -12.08 -4.31
CA THR A 33 29.76 -13.02 -5.18
C THR A 33 30.03 -12.77 -6.69
N PRO A 34 30.06 -13.82 -7.54
CA PRO A 34 30.54 -13.70 -8.92
C PRO A 34 29.67 -12.81 -9.82
N HIS A 35 28.37 -12.68 -9.55
CA HIS A 35 27.42 -12.01 -10.48
C HIS A 35 27.04 -10.59 -10.06
N GLN A 36 27.77 -9.98 -9.15
CA GLN A 36 27.44 -8.69 -8.57
C GLN A 36 28.15 -7.56 -9.31
N ASP A 37 27.41 -6.49 -9.64
CA ASP A 37 28.03 -5.25 -10.10
C ASP A 37 28.82 -4.62 -8.96
N VAL A 38 30.04 -4.18 -9.24
CA VAL A 38 30.94 -3.55 -8.28
C VAL A 38 31.23 -2.13 -8.71
N CYS A 39 31.05 -1.19 -7.78
CA CYS A 39 31.43 0.19 -7.98
C CYS A 39 32.82 0.46 -7.42
N ILE A 40 33.71 0.91 -8.29
CA ILE A 40 35.12 1.23 -8.00
C ILE A 40 35.33 2.72 -8.21
N ILE A 41 36.05 3.36 -7.28
CA ILE A 41 36.48 4.74 -7.43
C ILE A 41 37.99 4.78 -7.69
N LEU A 42 38.39 5.45 -8.76
CA LEU A 42 39.78 5.81 -9.03
C LEU A 42 39.96 7.32 -8.85
N GLU A 43 40.74 7.72 -7.84
CA GLU A 43 40.99 9.13 -7.54
C GLU A 43 42.25 9.64 -8.25
N TYR A 44 42.15 10.84 -8.81
CA TYR A 44 43.23 11.60 -9.39
C TYR A 44 43.30 12.98 -8.73
N GLU A 45 44.33 13.76 -9.08
CA GLU A 45 44.59 15.07 -8.46
C GLU A 45 43.39 16.02 -8.52
N ASN A 46 42.72 16.11 -9.68
CA ASN A 46 41.66 17.10 -9.95
C ASN A 46 40.27 16.48 -10.26
N TYR A 47 40.16 15.16 -10.29
CA TYR A 47 38.92 14.45 -10.62
C TYR A 47 38.96 13.03 -10.04
N PHE A 48 37.81 12.36 -10.08
CA PHE A 48 37.77 10.92 -9.83
C PHE A 48 36.87 10.23 -10.85
N GLU A 49 37.04 8.93 -10.97
CA GLU A 49 36.27 8.09 -11.88
C GLU A 49 35.43 7.10 -11.10
N VAL A 50 34.20 6.89 -11.55
CA VAL A 50 33.27 5.91 -11.02
C VAL A 50 33.14 4.82 -12.06
N ILE A 51 33.56 3.62 -11.71
CA ILE A 51 33.58 2.46 -12.60
C ILE A 51 32.61 1.45 -12.06
N ILE A 52 31.63 1.07 -12.88
CA ILE A 52 30.79 -0.09 -12.64
C ILE A 52 31.43 -1.25 -13.39
N TYR A 53 31.74 -2.32 -12.66
CA TYR A 53 32.41 -3.48 -13.19
C TYR A 53 31.70 -4.77 -12.79
N ASN A 54 31.51 -5.65 -13.76
CA ASN A 54 31.02 -7.00 -13.61
C ASN A 54 31.89 -7.93 -14.46
N GLU A 55 32.49 -8.93 -13.82
CA GLU A 55 33.42 -9.86 -14.48
C GLU A 55 32.73 -10.73 -15.54
N TYR A 56 31.42 -10.95 -15.41
CA TYR A 56 30.66 -11.87 -16.26
C TYR A 56 29.66 -11.19 -17.19
N VAL A 57 29.24 -9.96 -16.88
CA VAL A 57 28.24 -9.20 -17.64
C VAL A 57 28.89 -7.95 -18.20
N SER A 58 29.63 -8.07 -19.31
CA SER A 58 30.36 -6.93 -19.88
C SER A 58 29.46 -5.74 -20.25
N SER A 59 28.18 -5.99 -20.54
CA SER A 59 27.20 -4.94 -20.83
C SER A 59 26.80 -4.09 -19.61
N SER A 60 27.12 -4.51 -18.38
CA SER A 60 26.92 -3.67 -17.19
C SER A 60 28.16 -2.83 -16.85
N ASN A 61 29.27 -3.01 -17.58
CA ASN A 61 30.47 -2.22 -17.35
C ASN A 61 30.28 -0.79 -17.85
N ALA A 62 30.49 0.17 -16.96
CA ALA A 62 30.36 1.58 -17.27
C ALA A 62 31.46 2.40 -16.57
N ARG A 63 31.78 3.56 -17.15
CA ARG A 63 32.82 4.46 -16.63
C ARG A 63 32.31 5.89 -16.68
N TYR A 64 32.26 6.53 -15.53
CA TYR A 64 31.78 7.90 -15.37
C TYR A 64 32.86 8.79 -14.78
N ILE A 65 33.13 9.92 -15.43
CA ILE A 65 34.16 10.87 -14.99
C ILE A 65 33.51 11.97 -14.18
N VAL A 66 33.95 12.17 -12.93
CA VAL A 66 33.45 13.25 -12.08
C VAL A 66 34.54 14.29 -11.88
N ALA A 67 34.38 15.40 -12.57
CA ALA A 67 35.32 16.51 -12.57
C ALA A 67 34.61 17.85 -12.75
N PRO A 68 35.22 18.96 -12.31
CA PRO A 68 34.84 20.29 -12.79
C PRO A 68 34.88 20.34 -14.32
N ASP A 69 33.87 20.97 -14.93
CA ASP A 69 33.77 21.22 -16.38
C ASP A 69 33.81 19.98 -17.30
N TYR A 70 33.58 18.77 -16.76
CA TYR A 70 33.43 17.55 -17.56
C TYR A 70 31.96 17.13 -17.62
N TYR A 71 31.40 17.05 -18.83
CA TYR A 71 30.01 16.71 -19.10
C TYR A 71 29.86 15.26 -19.51
N TRP A 72 28.85 14.59 -18.95
CA TRP A 72 28.40 13.29 -19.42
C TRP A 72 27.54 13.46 -20.66
N SER A 73 27.62 12.48 -21.54
CA SER A 73 26.66 12.30 -22.62
C SER A 73 25.27 11.99 -22.08
N TRP A 74 24.25 12.16 -22.94
CA TRP A 74 22.87 11.83 -22.58
C TRP A 74 22.69 10.38 -22.19
N ASP A 75 23.41 9.48 -22.84
CA ASP A 75 23.29 8.05 -22.57
C ASP A 75 23.90 7.73 -21.20
N GLU A 76 25.07 8.29 -20.89
CA GLU A 76 25.71 8.16 -19.57
C GLU A 76 24.82 8.69 -18.44
N GLU A 77 24.13 9.80 -18.65
CA GLU A 77 23.16 10.36 -17.69
C GLU A 77 22.01 9.41 -17.38
N ILE A 78 21.41 8.85 -18.43
CA ILE A 78 20.27 7.92 -18.30
C ILE A 78 20.72 6.62 -17.64
N GLU A 79 21.86 6.08 -18.06
CA GLU A 79 22.44 4.87 -17.48
C GLU A 79 22.75 5.05 -15.99
N TYR A 80 23.32 6.19 -15.61
CA TYR A 80 23.62 6.47 -14.21
C TYR A 80 22.35 6.67 -13.38
N GLU A 81 21.30 7.31 -13.91
CA GLU A 81 20.00 7.41 -13.23
C GLU A 81 19.35 6.04 -12.99
N GLU A 82 19.49 5.09 -13.91
CA GLU A 82 19.05 3.70 -13.68
C GLU A 82 19.91 3.02 -12.61
N LEU A 83 21.21 3.25 -12.61
CA LEU A 83 22.11 2.76 -11.57
C LEU A 83 21.73 3.27 -10.17
N LEU A 84 21.25 4.51 -10.03
CA LEU A 84 20.76 5.06 -8.75
C LEU A 84 19.55 4.29 -8.18
N LYS A 85 18.88 3.47 -9.00
CA LYS A 85 17.78 2.59 -8.57
C LYS A 85 18.26 1.19 -8.20
N ASN A 86 19.49 0.82 -8.56
CA ASN A 86 20.07 -0.49 -8.25
C ASN A 86 20.63 -0.51 -6.82
N GLU A 87 20.01 -1.30 -5.95
CA GLU A 87 20.42 -1.45 -4.55
C GLU A 87 21.46 -2.57 -4.34
N CYS A 88 21.78 -3.33 -5.39
CA CYS A 88 22.63 -4.53 -5.31
C CYS A 88 24.11 -4.28 -5.63
N THR A 89 24.50 -3.06 -5.98
CA THR A 89 25.90 -2.73 -6.34
C THR A 89 26.81 -2.79 -5.11
N ALA A 90 27.86 -3.61 -5.15
CA ALA A 90 28.88 -3.67 -4.11
C ALA A 90 29.85 -2.49 -4.20
N TYR A 91 30.40 -2.06 -3.06
CA TYR A 91 31.38 -0.97 -3.00
C TYR A 91 32.22 -1.03 -1.71
N ASP A 92 33.41 -0.42 -1.76
CA ASP A 92 34.21 -0.17 -0.56
C ASP A 92 33.70 1.09 0.17
N THR A 93 33.06 0.89 1.33
CA THR A 93 32.51 1.97 2.16
C THR A 93 33.59 2.98 2.59
N GLY A 94 34.81 2.53 2.86
CA GLY A 94 35.92 3.37 3.28
C GLY A 94 36.39 4.32 2.18
N VAL A 95 36.40 3.86 0.93
CA VAL A 95 36.73 4.71 -0.23
C VAL A 95 35.70 5.82 -0.42
N PHE A 96 34.40 5.47 -0.41
CA PHE A 96 33.36 6.50 -0.54
C PHE A 96 33.31 7.46 0.65
N TYR A 97 33.60 6.99 1.86
CA TYR A 97 33.68 7.86 3.03
C TYR A 97 34.83 8.88 2.92
N LYS A 98 35.97 8.51 2.34
CA LYS A 98 37.07 9.46 2.06
C LYS A 98 36.64 10.53 1.05
N ILE A 99 35.93 10.15 -0.02
CA ILE A 99 35.37 11.09 -0.98
C ILE A 99 34.37 12.03 -0.29
N TYR A 100 33.48 11.49 0.54
CA TYR A 100 32.56 12.28 1.36
C TYR A 100 33.30 13.31 2.22
N GLU A 101 34.28 12.90 3.02
CA GLU A 101 35.04 13.80 3.90
C GLU A 101 35.76 14.90 3.13
N LYS A 102 36.41 14.54 2.01
CA LYS A 102 37.09 15.50 1.14
C LYS A 102 36.14 16.59 0.65
N TYR A 103 35.05 16.21 -0.02
CA TYR A 103 34.13 17.18 -0.63
C TYR A 103 33.25 17.91 0.39
N SER A 104 32.86 17.27 1.48
CA SER A 104 32.12 17.95 2.56
C SER A 104 32.97 18.99 3.29
N THR A 105 34.28 18.77 3.40
CA THR A 105 35.23 19.73 3.98
C THR A 105 35.52 20.89 3.01
N MET A 106 35.72 20.58 1.73
CA MET A 106 35.98 21.59 0.69
C MET A 106 34.75 22.46 0.39
N HIS A 107 33.56 21.86 0.45
CA HIS A 107 32.30 22.48 0.04
C HIS A 107 31.19 22.26 1.09
N PRO A 108 31.29 22.89 2.27
CA PRO A 108 30.29 22.76 3.32
C PRO A 108 28.88 23.23 2.88
N GLU A 109 28.82 24.14 1.91
CA GLU A 109 27.59 24.66 1.32
C GLU A 109 26.83 23.67 0.43
N TRP A 110 27.45 22.53 0.09
CA TRP A 110 26.76 21.46 -0.65
C TRP A 110 25.86 20.63 0.26
N HIS A 111 26.06 20.67 1.58
CA HIS A 111 25.26 19.91 2.54
C HIS A 111 25.23 18.39 2.25
N LEU A 112 26.35 17.85 1.77
CA LEU A 112 26.52 16.43 1.46
C LEU A 112 26.16 15.54 2.67
N LYS A 113 25.54 14.40 2.38
CA LYS A 113 25.26 13.34 3.37
C LYS A 113 25.75 12.00 2.87
N PHE A 114 26.33 11.21 3.77
CA PHE A 114 26.80 9.85 3.48
C PHE A 114 25.73 8.80 3.81
N LYS A 115 25.40 8.65 5.11
CA LYS A 115 24.57 7.54 5.63
C LYS A 115 23.14 7.50 5.06
N SER A 116 22.53 8.65 4.78
CA SER A 116 21.14 8.72 4.29
C SER A 116 21.00 8.64 2.77
N ASN A 117 22.11 8.77 2.03
CA ASN A 117 22.04 8.96 0.58
C ASN A 117 22.36 7.72 -0.24
N GLY A 118 23.07 6.73 0.30
CA GLY A 118 23.67 5.69 -0.54
C GLY A 118 24.84 6.26 -1.35
N PRO A 119 25.94 5.53 -1.54
CA PRO A 119 27.17 6.14 -2.05
C PRO A 119 27.06 6.67 -3.49
N LEU A 120 26.33 5.99 -4.36
CA LEU A 120 26.14 6.42 -5.75
C LEU A 120 25.33 7.73 -5.87
N ARG A 121 24.34 7.95 -4.99
CA ARG A 121 23.59 9.21 -4.94
C ARG A 121 24.47 10.35 -4.42
N MET A 122 25.38 10.08 -3.49
CA MET A 122 26.36 11.07 -3.04
C MET A 122 27.27 11.51 -4.20
N ILE A 123 27.67 10.57 -5.06
CA ILE A 123 28.41 10.91 -6.28
C ILE A 123 27.56 11.76 -7.24
N ASP A 124 26.28 11.41 -7.44
CA ASP A 124 25.35 12.22 -8.25
C ASP A 124 25.25 13.66 -7.72
N HIS A 125 25.12 13.80 -6.40
CA HIS A 125 25.11 15.07 -5.69
C HIS A 125 26.39 15.87 -5.98
N ILE A 126 27.57 15.29 -5.70
CA ILE A 126 28.88 15.94 -5.94
C ILE A 126 28.98 16.43 -7.38
N ARG A 127 28.65 15.56 -8.32
CA ARG A 127 28.75 15.83 -9.76
C ARG A 127 27.83 16.97 -10.19
N HIS A 128 26.57 17.00 -9.73
CA HIS A 128 25.67 18.11 -10.03
C HIS A 128 26.06 19.42 -9.33
N CYS A 129 26.72 19.36 -8.16
CA CYS A 129 27.27 20.55 -7.51
C CYS A 129 28.55 21.09 -8.17
N MET A 130 29.30 20.26 -8.88
CA MET A 130 30.42 20.71 -9.74
C MET A 130 29.94 21.40 -11.02
N GLN A 131 28.68 21.19 -11.43
CA GLN A 131 28.09 21.74 -12.66
C GLN A 131 26.94 22.69 -12.30
N PRO A 132 27.25 23.96 -11.93
CA PRO A 132 26.25 24.87 -11.42
C PRO A 132 25.22 25.28 -12.49
N GLY A 133 24.01 25.60 -12.04
CA GLY A 133 22.89 26.07 -12.86
C GLY A 133 21.85 25.01 -13.20
N SER A 134 21.93 23.81 -12.62
CA SER A 134 20.95 22.75 -12.85
C SER A 134 19.89 22.67 -11.74
N ALA A 135 18.66 22.25 -12.10
CA ALA A 135 17.61 22.02 -11.11
C ALA A 135 18.03 20.97 -10.06
N LYS A 136 18.77 19.92 -10.47
CA LYS A 136 19.32 18.90 -9.57
C LYS A 136 20.29 19.51 -8.55
N GLU A 137 21.21 20.38 -8.98
CA GLU A 137 22.11 21.09 -8.06
C GLU A 137 21.32 21.83 -6.97
N ILE A 138 20.33 22.62 -7.34
CA ILE A 138 19.52 23.42 -6.41
C ILE A 138 18.82 22.51 -5.40
N LEU A 139 18.25 21.39 -5.87
CA LEU A 139 17.57 20.43 -5.00
C LEU A 139 18.56 19.69 -4.07
N TYR A 140 19.73 19.31 -4.58
CA TYR A 140 20.79 18.68 -3.79
C TYR A 140 21.29 19.58 -2.66
N LYS A 141 21.65 20.84 -2.99
CA LYS A 141 22.04 21.85 -2.00
C LYS A 141 20.93 22.17 -1.00
N ALA A 142 19.66 22.00 -1.38
CA ALA A 142 18.54 22.16 -0.46
C ALA A 142 18.33 20.97 0.50
N GLY A 143 19.09 19.89 0.35
CA GLY A 143 18.97 18.63 1.11
C GLY A 143 17.80 17.76 0.65
N LEU A 144 17.39 17.90 -0.62
CA LEU A 144 16.29 17.17 -1.26
C LEU A 144 16.83 16.03 -2.14
N ASP A 145 17.80 15.28 -1.63
CA ASP A 145 18.59 14.31 -2.39
C ASP A 145 17.76 13.23 -3.09
N VAL A 146 16.69 12.73 -2.45
CA VAL A 146 15.83 11.69 -3.05
C VAL A 146 15.02 12.27 -4.20
N ILE A 147 14.53 13.50 -4.06
CA ILE A 147 13.81 14.21 -5.12
C ILE A 147 14.75 14.55 -6.28
N ALA A 148 15.95 15.05 -6.00
CA ALA A 148 16.95 15.37 -7.02
C ALA A 148 17.32 14.12 -7.85
N ALA A 149 17.62 13.00 -7.18
CA ALA A 149 17.97 11.74 -7.82
C ALA A 149 16.86 11.13 -8.68
N ARG A 150 15.60 11.54 -8.47
CA ARG A 150 14.42 11.02 -9.17
C ARG A 150 13.64 12.12 -9.89
N LEU A 151 14.28 13.24 -10.17
CA LEU A 151 13.64 14.40 -10.78
C LEU A 151 13.05 14.06 -12.16
N SER A 152 13.68 13.14 -12.90
CA SER A 152 13.19 12.62 -14.18
C SER A 152 11.84 11.89 -14.10
N SER A 153 11.44 11.42 -12.90
CA SER A 153 10.15 10.77 -12.66
C SER A 153 9.00 11.75 -12.37
N ILE A 154 9.30 13.06 -12.31
CA ILE A 154 8.33 14.12 -12.06
C ILE A 154 7.96 14.78 -13.39
N ASP A 155 6.66 14.86 -13.68
CA ASP A 155 6.18 15.59 -14.85
C ASP A 155 6.35 17.11 -14.70
N GLU A 156 6.56 17.81 -15.81
CA GLU A 156 6.34 19.26 -15.94
C GLU A 156 6.83 20.11 -14.74
N TYR A 157 8.13 20.00 -14.42
CA TYR A 157 8.80 20.85 -13.43
C TYR A 157 9.56 21.99 -14.11
N ASN A 158 9.80 23.08 -13.38
CA ASN A 158 10.46 24.27 -13.91
C ASN A 158 11.99 24.10 -13.93
N LEU A 159 12.55 23.86 -15.12
CA LEU A 159 13.99 23.65 -15.35
C LEU A 159 14.85 24.87 -15.01
N ILE A 160 14.31 26.07 -15.13
CA ILE A 160 15.02 27.35 -14.88
C ILE A 160 14.67 27.95 -13.52
N GLY A 161 14.05 27.17 -12.64
CA GLY A 161 13.71 27.62 -11.29
C GLY A 161 14.95 27.88 -10.45
N ASN A 162 14.96 28.97 -9.70
CA ASN A 162 16.10 29.38 -8.86
C ASN A 162 15.98 28.90 -7.41
N SER A 163 14.90 28.18 -7.07
CA SER A 163 14.67 27.61 -5.76
C SER A 163 13.91 26.28 -5.88
N PRO A 164 13.98 25.39 -4.87
CA PRO A 164 13.19 24.15 -4.86
C PRO A 164 11.69 24.38 -5.03
N SER A 165 11.18 25.46 -4.45
CA SER A 165 9.77 25.84 -4.58
C SER A 165 9.43 26.24 -6.02
N ASP A 166 10.29 27.02 -6.68
CA ASP A 166 10.07 27.42 -8.07
C ASP A 166 10.15 26.23 -9.02
N ILE A 167 11.07 25.29 -8.76
CA ILE A 167 11.24 24.06 -9.54
C ILE A 167 9.97 23.19 -9.45
N LEU A 168 9.42 23.02 -8.24
CA LEU A 168 8.34 22.07 -7.95
C LEU A 168 6.99 22.76 -7.72
N SER A 169 6.66 23.76 -8.54
CA SER A 169 5.33 24.36 -8.65
C SER A 169 4.79 25.01 -7.36
N GLY A 170 5.65 25.69 -6.59
CA GLY A 170 5.25 26.45 -5.39
C GLY A 170 5.15 25.63 -4.10
N LEU A 171 5.59 24.37 -4.12
CA LEU A 171 5.65 23.54 -2.91
C LEU A 171 6.73 24.07 -1.96
N SER A 172 6.36 24.31 -0.70
CA SER A 172 7.29 24.88 0.26
C SER A 172 8.45 23.92 0.56
N ILE A 173 9.62 24.47 0.87
CA ILE A 173 10.80 23.67 1.26
C ILE A 173 10.50 22.76 2.47
N ARG A 174 9.60 23.19 3.37
CA ARG A 174 9.15 22.40 4.51
C ARG A 174 8.43 21.14 4.05
N LEU A 175 7.44 21.29 3.16
CA LEU A 175 6.73 20.16 2.56
C LEU A 175 7.70 19.23 1.83
N LEU A 176 8.54 19.78 0.96
CA LEU A 176 9.48 18.99 0.15
C LEU A 176 10.44 18.17 1.03
N ARG A 177 10.94 18.73 2.13
CA ARG A 177 11.76 18.00 3.11
C ARG A 177 10.99 16.94 3.87
N SER A 178 9.73 17.23 4.24
CA SER A 178 8.85 16.29 4.92
C SER A 178 8.65 15.01 4.11
N ILE A 179 8.51 15.11 2.78
CA ILE A 179 8.26 13.98 1.88
C ILE A 179 9.49 13.53 1.07
N ASN A 180 10.71 13.90 1.47
CA ASN A 180 11.94 13.56 0.72
C ASN A 180 12.35 12.08 0.90
N CYS A 181 11.46 11.17 0.53
CA CYS A 181 11.61 9.72 0.60
C CYS A 181 11.14 9.06 -0.71
N PRO A 182 11.51 7.79 -0.97
CA PRO A 182 11.16 7.08 -2.20
C PRO A 182 9.67 7.14 -2.56
N ALA A 183 8.77 6.95 -1.59
CA ALA A 183 7.33 7.01 -1.82
C ALA A 183 6.80 8.43 -1.99
N GLY A 184 7.48 9.42 -1.40
CA GLY A 184 7.12 10.84 -1.51
C GLY A 184 7.26 11.38 -2.93
N ILE A 185 8.14 10.80 -3.75
CA ILE A 185 8.26 11.13 -5.18
C ILE A 185 6.92 10.99 -5.91
N LYS A 186 6.16 9.93 -5.61
CA LYS A 186 4.82 9.71 -6.21
C LYS A 186 3.80 10.78 -5.81
N LEU A 187 4.00 11.47 -4.67
CA LEU A 187 3.12 12.57 -4.24
C LEU A 187 3.32 13.83 -5.08
N ILE A 188 4.51 14.03 -5.64
CA ILE A 188 4.84 15.21 -6.44
C ILE A 188 5.02 14.89 -7.92
N SER A 189 4.84 13.64 -8.32
CA SER A 189 5.14 13.17 -9.68
C SER A 189 4.22 13.74 -10.75
N THR A 190 3.01 14.18 -10.37
CA THR A 190 2.04 14.79 -11.31
C THR A 190 1.64 16.20 -10.93
N GLU A 191 1.40 17.06 -11.93
CA GLU A 191 0.95 18.43 -11.72
C GLU A 191 -0.35 18.48 -10.88
N LYS A 192 -1.28 17.54 -11.13
CA LYS A 192 -2.51 17.37 -10.35
C LYS A 192 -2.22 17.15 -8.87
N LYS A 193 -1.33 16.22 -8.52
CA LYS A 193 -0.99 15.94 -7.12
C LYS A 193 -0.25 17.12 -6.48
N ARG A 194 0.66 17.79 -7.21
CA ARG A 194 1.34 19.01 -6.72
C ARG A 194 0.33 20.12 -6.41
N LYS A 195 -0.68 20.35 -7.26
CA LYS A 195 -1.77 21.31 -7.00
C LYS A 195 -2.58 20.95 -5.75
N THR A 196 -2.92 19.68 -5.55
CA THR A 196 -3.62 19.24 -4.33
C THR A 196 -2.75 19.42 -3.08
N LEU A 197 -1.47 19.06 -3.13
CA LEU A 197 -0.53 19.29 -2.02
C LEU A 197 -0.36 20.78 -1.69
N LEU A 198 -0.33 21.64 -2.72
CA LEU A 198 -0.30 23.10 -2.56
C LEU A 198 -1.53 23.60 -1.79
N LEU A 199 -2.72 23.08 -2.08
CA LEU A 199 -3.94 23.39 -1.33
C LEU A 199 -3.86 22.88 0.11
N LEU A 200 -3.37 21.65 0.31
CA LEU A 200 -3.22 21.06 1.63
C LEU A 200 -2.22 21.83 2.51
N GLN A 201 -1.05 22.24 1.99
CA GLN A 201 -0.08 23.02 2.78
C GLN A 201 -0.62 24.39 3.18
N ASN A 202 -1.39 25.04 2.31
CA ASN A 202 -1.93 26.37 2.57
C ASN A 202 -3.00 26.34 3.66
N ARG A 203 -3.81 25.28 3.69
CA ARG A 203 -4.90 25.13 4.67
C ARG A 203 -4.47 24.42 5.96
N TYR A 204 -3.49 23.53 5.86
CA TYR A 204 -3.06 22.62 6.94
C TYR A 204 -1.54 22.60 7.04
N SER A 205 -0.92 23.76 7.27
CA SER A 205 0.56 23.89 7.33
C SER A 205 1.22 22.90 8.31
N TRP A 206 0.55 22.61 9.43
CA TRP A 206 0.99 21.65 10.45
C TRP A 206 1.23 20.23 9.92
N LEU A 207 0.62 19.88 8.78
CA LEU A 207 0.68 18.53 8.20
C LEU A 207 2.10 18.10 7.84
N PHE A 208 2.96 19.07 7.51
CA PHE A 208 4.32 18.84 7.03
C PHE A 208 5.40 19.32 8.00
N ASP A 209 5.05 19.51 9.28
CA ASP A 209 6.03 19.92 10.30
C ASP A 209 6.99 18.78 10.71
N GLU A 210 6.63 17.53 10.40
CA GLU A 210 7.44 16.33 10.66
C GLU A 210 7.93 15.66 9.37
N ILE A 211 9.03 14.91 9.47
CA ILE A 211 9.53 14.06 8.38
C ILE A 211 8.63 12.83 8.26
N TRP A 212 8.16 12.54 7.06
CA TRP A 212 7.32 11.39 6.77
C TRP A 212 8.15 10.18 6.35
N ASN A 213 7.75 9.01 6.84
CA ASN A 213 8.28 7.74 6.35
C ASN A 213 7.59 7.34 5.02
N ASP A 214 8.09 6.28 4.38
CA ASP A 214 7.53 5.79 3.13
C ASP A 214 6.05 5.39 3.25
N SER A 215 5.65 4.81 4.38
CA SER A 215 4.26 4.37 4.60
C SER A 215 3.28 5.55 4.67
N MET A 216 3.68 6.66 5.30
CA MET A 216 2.87 7.89 5.35
C MET A 216 2.68 8.47 3.95
N CYS A 217 3.76 8.54 3.16
CA CYS A 217 3.68 8.99 1.78
C CYS A 217 2.84 8.05 0.91
N ARG A 218 2.94 6.73 1.10
CA ARG A 218 2.08 5.74 0.40
C ARG A 218 0.61 5.92 0.76
N TYR A 219 0.30 6.15 2.04
CA TYR A 219 -1.08 6.36 2.46
C TYR A 219 -1.66 7.64 1.87
N MET A 220 -0.92 8.74 1.90
CA MET A 220 -1.35 9.99 1.28
C MET A 220 -1.55 9.81 -0.23
N ASN A 221 -0.68 9.08 -0.93
CA ASN A 221 -0.88 8.77 -2.35
C ASN A 221 -2.20 8.05 -2.59
N MET A 222 -2.51 7.02 -1.80
CA MET A 222 -3.76 6.28 -1.89
C MET A 222 -4.99 7.19 -1.74
N LEU A 223 -4.95 8.14 -0.80
CA LEU A 223 -6.03 9.11 -0.59
C LEU A 223 -6.18 10.09 -1.77
N LEU A 224 -5.06 10.56 -2.33
CA LEU A 224 -5.06 11.44 -3.50
C LEU A 224 -5.57 10.73 -4.75
N ASP A 225 -5.19 9.47 -4.94
CA ASP A 225 -5.56 8.67 -6.12
C ASP A 225 -7.05 8.29 -6.10
N ASN A 226 -7.66 8.15 -4.91
CA ASN A 226 -9.10 7.93 -4.74
C ASN A 226 -9.98 9.15 -5.12
N GLY A 227 -9.39 10.31 -5.42
CA GLY A 227 -10.12 11.49 -5.87
C GLY A 227 -10.97 12.16 -4.79
N GLU A 228 -10.62 11.97 -3.52
CA GLU A 228 -11.32 12.55 -2.38
C GLU A 228 -11.11 14.07 -2.27
N ASP A 229 -12.06 14.77 -1.64
CA ASP A 229 -11.89 16.18 -1.32
C ASP A 229 -10.89 16.39 -0.16
N GLU A 230 -10.32 17.59 -0.07
CA GLU A 230 -9.30 17.96 0.93
C GLU A 230 -9.71 17.64 2.38
N LYS A 231 -10.98 17.84 2.75
CA LYS A 231 -11.43 17.60 4.13
C LYS A 231 -11.47 16.11 4.41
N THR A 232 -11.93 15.32 3.45
CA THR A 232 -11.98 13.85 3.56
C THR A 232 -10.57 13.27 3.64
N ILE A 233 -9.65 13.72 2.77
CA ILE A 233 -8.23 13.32 2.80
C ILE A 233 -7.65 13.55 4.20
N ILE A 234 -7.75 14.77 4.74
CA ILE A 234 -7.17 15.08 6.05
C ILE A 234 -7.84 14.31 7.18
N ARG A 235 -9.16 14.12 7.15
CA ARG A 235 -9.87 13.32 8.14
C ARG A 235 -9.38 11.86 8.15
N LYS A 236 -9.26 11.23 6.97
CA LYS A 236 -8.75 9.87 6.84
C LYS A 236 -7.27 9.78 7.22
N PHE A 237 -6.44 10.71 6.75
CA PHE A 237 -5.03 10.79 7.10
C PHE A 237 -4.81 10.88 8.62
N ARG A 238 -5.49 11.82 9.29
CA ARG A 238 -5.42 11.96 10.76
C ARG A 238 -5.88 10.71 11.50
N LYS A 239 -6.98 10.08 11.05
CA LYS A 239 -7.53 8.86 11.67
C LYS A 239 -6.49 7.73 11.73
N HIS A 240 -5.59 7.67 10.75
CA HIS A 240 -4.60 6.59 10.64
C HIS A 240 -3.14 7.05 10.85
N TYR A 241 -2.91 8.32 11.17
CA TYR A 241 -1.58 8.93 11.27
C TYR A 241 -0.62 8.11 12.13
N GLN A 242 -0.98 7.91 13.41
CA GLN A 242 -0.14 7.19 14.37
C GLN A 242 0.18 5.77 13.91
N LYS A 243 -0.81 5.07 13.33
CA LYS A 243 -0.63 3.70 12.87
C LYS A 243 0.32 3.62 11.67
N VAL A 244 0.13 4.48 10.68
CA VAL A 244 0.94 4.50 9.45
C VAL A 244 2.36 4.99 9.74
N HIS A 245 2.52 5.93 10.67
CA HIS A 245 3.81 6.43 11.13
C HIS A 245 4.68 5.34 11.80
N MET A 246 4.06 4.32 12.42
CA MET A 246 4.78 3.22 13.07
C MET A 246 5.20 2.09 12.12
N PHE A 247 4.79 2.09 10.86
CA PHE A 247 5.18 1.03 9.94
C PHE A 247 6.65 1.17 9.53
N TRP A 248 7.40 0.07 9.67
CA TRP A 248 8.82 -0.02 9.36
C TRP A 248 9.11 -0.83 8.09
N SER A 249 8.09 -1.46 7.51
CA SER A 249 8.24 -2.28 6.30
C SER A 249 7.09 -2.08 5.30
N PRO A 250 7.35 -2.22 3.98
CA PRO A 250 6.31 -2.17 2.96
C PRO A 250 5.17 -3.16 3.20
N SER A 251 5.47 -4.38 3.63
CA SER A 251 4.47 -5.44 3.84
C SER A 251 3.45 -5.10 4.92
N GLN A 252 3.84 -4.38 5.98
CA GLN A 252 2.89 -3.90 7.01
C GLN A 252 1.91 -2.88 6.42
N PHE A 253 2.41 -1.98 5.58
CA PHE A 253 1.57 -1.03 4.88
C PHE A 253 0.65 -1.73 3.88
N ASP A 254 1.14 -2.72 3.14
CA ASP A 254 0.34 -3.47 2.16
C ASP A 254 -0.80 -4.25 2.82
N TYR A 255 -0.55 -4.87 3.98
CA TYR A 255 -1.62 -5.50 4.77
C TYR A 255 -2.66 -4.47 5.25
N PHE A 256 -2.19 -3.31 5.71
CA PHE A 256 -3.07 -2.22 6.17
C PHE A 256 -3.92 -1.63 5.05
N SER A 257 -3.33 -1.34 3.89
CA SER A 257 -4.02 -0.76 2.73
C SER A 257 -5.05 -1.74 2.17
N LYS A 258 -4.68 -3.03 2.05
CA LYS A 258 -5.61 -4.10 1.66
C LYS A 258 -6.81 -4.19 2.60
N LYS A 259 -6.59 -4.09 3.92
CA LYS A 259 -7.68 -4.08 4.90
C LYS A 259 -8.60 -2.87 4.76
N ILE A 260 -8.06 -1.67 4.47
CA ILE A 260 -8.89 -0.49 4.19
C ILE A 260 -9.74 -0.73 2.94
N GLN A 261 -9.13 -1.20 1.86
CA GLN A 261 -9.83 -1.46 0.60
C GLN A 261 -10.97 -2.47 0.79
N ILE A 262 -10.69 -3.59 1.46
CA ILE A 262 -11.70 -4.62 1.79
C ILE A 262 -12.89 -4.00 2.55
N LYS A 263 -12.62 -3.17 3.55
CA LYS A 263 -13.68 -2.50 4.31
C LYS A 263 -14.49 -1.54 3.46
N GLU A 264 -13.85 -0.81 2.55
CA GLU A 264 -14.54 0.09 1.63
C GLU A 264 -15.42 -0.67 0.63
N ASP A 265 -14.93 -1.78 0.08
CA ASP A 265 -15.68 -2.64 -0.84
C ASP A 265 -16.91 -3.24 -0.15
N ILE A 266 -16.72 -3.86 1.03
CA ILE A 266 -17.83 -4.41 1.82
C ILE A 266 -18.80 -3.29 2.22
N SER A 267 -18.30 -2.12 2.63
CA SER A 267 -19.15 -1.00 3.02
C SER A 267 -20.02 -0.47 1.88
N LYS A 268 -19.57 -0.56 0.62
CA LYS A 268 -20.40 -0.21 -0.54
C LYS A 268 -21.52 -1.21 -0.74
N GLU A 269 -21.26 -2.48 -0.46
CA GLU A 269 -22.21 -3.58 -0.67
C GLU A 269 -23.29 -3.64 0.43
N ILE A 270 -22.91 -3.54 1.70
CA ILE A 270 -23.82 -3.75 2.85
C ILE A 270 -24.03 -2.50 3.72
N GLY A 271 -23.37 -1.39 3.39
CA GLY A 271 -23.45 -0.14 4.14
C GLY A 271 -22.45 -0.04 5.30
N ALA A 272 -22.01 1.19 5.59
CA ALA A 272 -20.95 1.47 6.57
C ALA A 272 -21.30 1.00 7.99
N LYS A 273 -22.54 1.20 8.43
CA LYS A 273 -22.99 0.82 9.78
C LYS A 273 -22.88 -0.68 10.04
N LEU A 274 -23.12 -1.51 9.02
CA LEU A 274 -23.02 -2.95 9.15
C LEU A 274 -21.56 -3.42 9.02
N CYS A 275 -20.82 -2.84 8.08
CA CYS A 275 -19.38 -3.11 7.92
C CYS A 275 -18.58 -2.84 9.22
N GLU A 276 -18.97 -1.84 10.02
CA GLU A 276 -18.33 -1.56 11.32
C GLU A 276 -18.52 -2.67 12.37
N LYS A 277 -19.55 -3.53 12.23
CA LYS A 277 -19.81 -4.65 13.15
C LYS A 277 -18.99 -5.91 12.81
N ILE A 278 -18.36 -5.97 11.64
CA ILE A 278 -17.61 -7.14 11.19
C ILE A 278 -16.37 -7.36 12.06
N ARG A 279 -16.17 -8.59 12.53
CA ARG A 279 -14.95 -8.98 13.27
C ARG A 279 -13.76 -9.01 12.32
N GLU A 280 -12.59 -8.64 12.83
CA GLU A 280 -11.39 -8.49 11.99
C GLU A 280 -10.98 -9.77 11.27
N ASN A 281 -11.14 -10.92 11.92
CA ASN A 281 -10.85 -12.24 11.36
C ASN A 281 -11.85 -12.68 10.27
N GLU A 282 -13.02 -12.05 10.17
CA GLU A 282 -14.05 -12.38 9.18
C GLU A 282 -13.97 -11.53 7.92
N LEU A 283 -13.23 -10.41 7.94
CA LEU A 283 -13.17 -9.44 6.85
C LEU A 283 -12.81 -10.08 5.51
N TYR A 284 -11.80 -10.97 5.49
CA TYR A 284 -11.35 -11.62 4.26
C TYR A 284 -12.39 -12.60 3.72
N LYS A 285 -12.98 -13.45 4.57
CA LYS A 285 -14.04 -14.38 4.18
C LYS A 285 -15.27 -13.64 3.66
N ILE A 286 -15.70 -12.58 4.35
CA ILE A 286 -16.84 -11.77 3.91
C ILE A 286 -16.55 -11.05 2.58
N HIS A 287 -15.33 -10.55 2.38
CA HIS A 287 -14.94 -9.95 1.10
C HIS A 287 -14.98 -10.95 -0.04
N GLU A 288 -14.50 -12.17 0.21
CA GLU A 288 -14.54 -13.27 -0.76
C GLU A 288 -15.99 -13.59 -1.15
N LEU A 289 -16.85 -13.86 -0.15
CA LEU A 289 -18.26 -14.20 -0.36
C LEU A 289 -19.06 -13.09 -1.05
N LEU A 290 -18.91 -11.84 -0.60
CA LEU A 290 -19.75 -10.74 -1.08
C LEU A 290 -19.25 -10.06 -2.33
N ILE A 291 -17.93 -10.01 -2.55
CA ILE A 291 -17.32 -9.18 -3.61
C ILE A 291 -16.70 -10.05 -4.70
N ARG A 292 -16.02 -11.16 -4.35
CA ARG A 292 -15.28 -11.97 -5.33
C ARG A 292 -16.10 -13.12 -5.90
N GLU A 293 -16.90 -13.75 -5.07
CA GLU A 293 -17.62 -15.00 -5.38
C GLU A 293 -19.14 -14.85 -5.25
N ASN A 294 -19.65 -13.61 -5.32
CA ASN A 294 -21.06 -13.30 -5.08
C ASN A 294 -22.00 -14.13 -5.96
N ASP A 295 -21.75 -14.15 -7.26
CA ASP A 295 -22.57 -14.86 -8.24
C ASP A 295 -22.51 -16.38 -8.02
N TYR A 296 -21.32 -16.91 -7.77
CA TYR A 296 -21.11 -18.33 -7.47
C TYR A 296 -21.93 -18.77 -6.25
N TRP A 297 -21.83 -18.04 -5.14
CA TRP A 297 -22.56 -18.40 -3.92
C TRP A 297 -24.07 -18.19 -4.05
N ASN A 298 -24.52 -17.19 -4.83
CA ASN A 298 -25.95 -17.01 -5.09
C ASN A 298 -26.52 -18.17 -5.93
N GLU A 299 -25.83 -18.61 -6.98
CA GLU A 299 -26.23 -19.76 -7.79
C GLU A 299 -26.32 -21.03 -6.93
N ARG A 300 -25.30 -21.28 -6.10
CA ARG A 300 -25.27 -22.41 -5.16
C ARG A 300 -26.41 -22.38 -4.15
N ILE A 301 -26.73 -21.21 -3.60
CA ILE A 301 -27.88 -21.04 -2.69
C ILE A 301 -29.20 -21.26 -3.43
N GLU A 302 -29.34 -20.76 -4.65
CA GLU A 302 -30.54 -20.97 -5.46
C GLU A 302 -30.75 -22.45 -5.79
N GLU A 303 -29.72 -23.13 -6.27
CA GLU A 303 -29.72 -24.58 -6.55
C GLU A 303 -30.05 -25.39 -5.29
N SER A 304 -29.42 -25.08 -4.15
CA SER A 304 -29.74 -25.70 -2.87
C SER A 304 -31.22 -25.51 -2.54
N ASN A 305 -31.72 -24.28 -2.59
CA ASN A 305 -33.11 -23.94 -2.27
C ASN A 305 -34.12 -24.65 -3.17
N GLN A 306 -33.84 -24.85 -4.45
CA GLN A 306 -34.73 -25.59 -5.36
C GLN A 306 -34.87 -27.07 -4.98
N ASN A 307 -33.86 -27.65 -4.34
CA ASN A 307 -33.83 -29.05 -3.92
C ASN A 307 -34.32 -29.27 -2.48
N ARG A 308 -34.57 -28.19 -1.71
CA ARG A 308 -34.99 -28.26 -0.31
C ARG A 308 -36.47 -28.54 -0.12
N TYR A 309 -36.80 -29.06 1.05
CA TYR A 309 -38.19 -29.31 1.46
C TYR A 309 -38.93 -28.00 1.72
N GLN A 310 -39.72 -27.56 0.74
CA GLN A 310 -40.39 -26.25 0.79
C GLN A 310 -41.49 -26.15 1.85
N ASN A 311 -41.97 -27.28 2.39
CA ASN A 311 -43.00 -27.29 3.43
C ASN A 311 -42.51 -26.73 4.78
N TYR A 312 -41.21 -26.51 4.95
CA TYR A 312 -40.69 -25.80 6.13
C TYR A 312 -40.97 -24.29 6.09
N VAL A 313 -41.17 -23.72 4.90
CA VAL A 313 -41.44 -22.29 4.75
C VAL A 313 -42.83 -21.95 5.30
N VAL A 314 -42.89 -20.93 6.16
CA VAL A 314 -44.13 -20.44 6.78
C VAL A 314 -44.21 -18.92 6.73
N LEU A 315 -45.42 -18.42 6.51
CA LEU A 315 -45.81 -17.04 6.74
C LEU A 315 -47.16 -17.07 7.46
N ASP A 316 -47.16 -16.67 8.72
CA ASP A 316 -48.36 -16.47 9.52
C ASP A 316 -48.48 -15.02 10.01
N ASP A 317 -49.50 -14.73 10.81
CA ASP A 317 -49.82 -13.38 11.26
C ASP A 317 -48.72 -12.77 12.18
N GLU A 318 -47.94 -13.61 12.87
CA GLU A 318 -46.93 -13.17 13.85
C GLU A 318 -45.49 -13.34 13.33
N TYR A 319 -45.20 -14.45 12.65
CA TYR A 319 -43.88 -14.83 12.20
C TYR A 319 -43.83 -15.33 10.75
N SER A 320 -42.64 -15.23 10.18
CA SER A 320 -42.27 -15.89 8.92
C SER A 320 -40.96 -16.63 9.07
N LEU A 321 -40.90 -17.84 8.50
CA LEU A 321 -39.73 -18.70 8.49
C LEU A 321 -39.40 -19.02 7.03
N THR A 322 -38.25 -18.56 6.56
CA THR A 322 -37.84 -18.71 5.15
C THR A 322 -36.38 -19.10 5.02
N TYR A 323 -36.02 -19.80 3.95
CA TYR A 323 -34.63 -19.98 3.56
C TYR A 323 -33.96 -18.65 3.16
N PRO A 324 -32.65 -18.47 3.41
CA PRO A 324 -31.87 -17.36 2.84
C PRO A 324 -31.95 -17.40 1.31
N LYS A 325 -32.16 -16.23 0.70
CA LYS A 325 -32.33 -16.12 -0.77
C LYS A 325 -31.04 -15.78 -1.52
N SER A 326 -30.02 -15.33 -0.80
CA SER A 326 -28.75 -14.89 -1.38
C SER A 326 -27.62 -14.98 -0.36
N ILE A 327 -26.38 -14.99 -0.84
CA ILE A 327 -25.20 -14.91 0.03
C ILE A 327 -25.19 -13.61 0.84
N LYS A 328 -25.71 -12.53 0.26
CA LYS A 328 -25.84 -11.25 0.94
C LYS A 328 -26.75 -11.32 2.16
N GLU A 329 -27.92 -11.94 2.05
CA GLU A 329 -28.80 -12.14 3.20
C GLU A 329 -28.14 -13.01 4.28
N PHE A 330 -27.45 -14.07 3.86
CA PHE A 330 -26.72 -14.96 4.75
C PHE A 330 -25.63 -14.23 5.55
N VAL A 331 -24.81 -13.42 4.88
CA VAL A 331 -23.76 -12.62 5.52
C VAL A 331 -24.36 -11.53 6.41
N ILE A 332 -25.41 -10.84 5.98
CA ILE A 332 -26.07 -9.81 6.80
C ILE A 332 -26.61 -10.42 8.09
N GLU A 333 -27.25 -11.59 8.01
CA GLU A 333 -27.73 -12.31 9.20
C GLU A 333 -26.58 -12.62 10.15
N ALA A 334 -25.49 -13.20 9.64
CA ALA A 334 -24.33 -13.55 10.46
C ALA A 334 -23.74 -12.34 11.20
N ILE A 335 -23.61 -11.19 10.51
CA ILE A 335 -23.05 -9.97 11.11
C ILE A 335 -24.01 -9.37 12.16
N GLU A 336 -25.31 -9.31 11.87
CA GLU A 336 -26.29 -8.73 12.81
C GLU A 336 -26.50 -9.60 14.05
N GLN A 337 -26.54 -10.92 13.86
CA GLN A 337 -26.67 -11.90 14.93
C GLN A 337 -25.35 -12.12 15.68
N GLN A 338 -24.20 -11.75 15.13
CA GLN A 338 -22.88 -11.96 15.73
C GLN A 338 -22.64 -13.42 16.16
N ASN A 339 -23.10 -14.36 15.34
CA ASN A 339 -23.00 -15.80 15.57
C ASN A 339 -22.01 -16.47 14.59
N CYS A 340 -21.92 -17.79 14.64
CA CYS A 340 -21.03 -18.58 13.78
C CYS A 340 -21.66 -18.96 12.43
N LEU A 341 -22.75 -18.33 12.00
CA LEU A 341 -23.54 -18.75 10.84
C LEU A 341 -22.71 -18.95 9.56
N LEU A 342 -21.66 -18.14 9.35
CA LEU A 342 -20.76 -18.27 8.19
C LEU A 342 -20.02 -19.61 8.10
N SER A 343 -19.87 -20.38 9.19
CA SER A 343 -19.26 -21.71 9.13
C SER A 343 -20.19 -22.78 8.55
N TYR A 344 -21.51 -22.55 8.57
CA TYR A 344 -22.52 -23.48 8.07
C TYR A 344 -22.87 -23.27 6.59
N LEU A 345 -22.23 -22.32 5.91
CA LEU A 345 -22.57 -22.01 4.52
C LEU A 345 -22.37 -23.20 3.58
N ASP A 346 -21.28 -23.95 3.75
CA ASP A 346 -20.99 -25.14 2.95
C ASP A 346 -22.02 -26.24 3.21
N ASP A 347 -22.24 -26.57 4.49
CA ASP A 347 -23.25 -27.57 4.90
C ASP A 347 -24.66 -27.19 4.45
N TYR A 348 -24.94 -25.88 4.41
CA TYR A 348 -26.16 -25.35 3.84
C TYR A 348 -26.22 -25.60 2.33
N VAL A 349 -25.27 -25.15 1.52
CA VAL A 349 -25.42 -25.34 0.05
C VAL A 349 -25.37 -26.81 -0.38
N GLU A 350 -24.74 -27.68 0.40
CA GLU A 350 -24.72 -29.13 0.18
C GLU A 350 -25.98 -29.87 0.69
N ASN A 351 -26.94 -29.15 1.28
CA ASN A 351 -28.16 -29.69 1.87
C ASN A 351 -27.90 -30.70 3.01
N TYR A 352 -26.79 -30.57 3.74
CA TYR A 352 -26.53 -31.36 4.96
C TYR A 352 -27.33 -30.85 6.15
N THR A 353 -27.69 -29.57 6.17
CA THR A 353 -28.54 -28.94 7.21
C THR A 353 -29.46 -27.89 6.58
N ASP A 354 -30.60 -27.62 7.21
CA ASP A 354 -31.52 -26.54 6.85
C ASP A 354 -31.32 -25.35 7.79
N ILE A 355 -30.73 -24.27 7.28
CA ILE A 355 -30.61 -23.00 7.99
C ILE A 355 -31.74 -22.07 7.52
N MET A 356 -32.59 -21.67 8.47
CA MET A 356 -33.77 -20.86 8.19
C MET A 356 -33.78 -19.58 9.03
N PHE A 357 -34.41 -18.55 8.46
CA PHE A 357 -34.52 -17.23 9.06
C PHE A 357 -35.94 -17.01 9.56
N LEU A 358 -36.09 -17.01 10.88
CA LEU A 358 -37.33 -16.62 11.54
C LEU A 358 -37.33 -15.10 11.70
N ARG A 359 -38.45 -14.47 11.33
CA ARG A 359 -38.68 -13.02 11.34
C ARG A 359 -40.06 -12.74 11.92
N LYS A 360 -40.23 -11.59 12.57
CA LYS A 360 -41.57 -11.08 12.89
C LYS A 360 -42.23 -10.54 11.62
N THR A 361 -43.53 -10.80 11.45
CA THR A 361 -44.29 -10.39 10.26
C THR A 361 -44.36 -8.87 10.10
N ASP A 362 -44.42 -8.12 11.22
CA ASP A 362 -44.37 -6.65 11.25
C ASP A 362 -42.97 -6.07 10.94
N SER A 363 -41.92 -6.90 10.94
CA SER A 363 -40.53 -6.49 10.70
C SER A 363 -39.74 -7.50 9.87
N TYR A 364 -40.32 -8.04 8.79
CA TYR A 364 -39.76 -9.17 8.02
C TYR A 364 -38.34 -8.97 7.47
N LYS A 365 -37.88 -7.72 7.29
CA LYS A 365 -36.52 -7.40 6.80
C LYS A 365 -35.44 -7.41 7.89
N SER A 366 -35.83 -7.48 9.16
CA SER A 366 -34.89 -7.36 10.28
C SER A 366 -34.51 -8.75 10.81
N PRO A 367 -33.21 -9.06 10.91
CA PRO A 367 -32.73 -10.26 11.62
C PRO A 367 -33.41 -10.42 12.97
N TYR A 368 -33.92 -11.62 13.25
CA TYR A 368 -34.59 -11.93 14.51
C TYR A 368 -34.04 -13.22 15.12
N VAL A 369 -34.40 -14.39 14.60
CA VAL A 369 -33.88 -15.69 15.05
C VAL A 369 -33.35 -16.49 13.87
N THR A 370 -32.23 -17.17 14.05
CA THR A 370 -31.72 -18.20 13.13
C THR A 370 -32.12 -19.57 13.66
N VAL A 371 -32.69 -20.41 12.80
CA VAL A 371 -33.18 -21.76 13.14
C VAL A 371 -32.43 -22.78 12.30
N GLU A 372 -31.95 -23.84 12.94
CA GLU A 372 -31.38 -25.02 12.27
C GLU A 372 -32.36 -26.19 12.36
N ILE A 373 -32.66 -26.80 11.21
CA ILE A 373 -33.40 -28.05 11.11
C ILE A 373 -32.46 -29.10 10.56
N TYR A 374 -32.31 -30.22 11.28
CA TYR A 374 -31.44 -31.32 10.91
C TYR A 374 -32.13 -32.64 11.20
N ASP A 375 -32.08 -33.56 10.23
CA ASP A 375 -32.68 -34.91 10.34
C ASP A 375 -34.13 -34.94 10.87
N GLY A 376 -34.97 -33.99 10.42
CA GLY A 376 -36.36 -33.90 10.84
C GLY A 376 -36.58 -33.39 12.28
N SER A 377 -35.56 -32.76 12.88
CA SER A 377 -35.65 -32.09 14.18
C SER A 377 -35.27 -30.62 14.06
N VAL A 378 -35.96 -29.76 14.82
CA VAL A 378 -35.51 -28.38 15.06
C VAL A 378 -34.45 -28.44 16.16
N CYS A 379 -33.18 -28.44 15.75
CA CYS A 379 -32.05 -28.71 16.64
C CYS A 379 -31.49 -27.46 17.30
N GLN A 380 -31.55 -26.31 16.63
CA GLN A 380 -31.04 -25.06 17.18
C GLN A 380 -31.95 -23.89 16.83
N ALA A 381 -32.08 -22.95 17.76
CA ALA A 381 -32.72 -21.66 17.54
C ALA A 381 -32.03 -20.61 18.37
N PHE A 382 -31.41 -19.62 17.72
CA PHE A 382 -30.62 -18.59 18.39
C PHE A 382 -31.03 -17.18 17.99
N LEU A 383 -31.19 -16.33 19.00
CA LEU A 383 -31.14 -14.88 18.90
C LEU A 383 -29.68 -14.40 18.80
N LYS A 384 -29.54 -13.09 18.67
CA LYS A 384 -28.26 -12.38 18.66
C LYS A 384 -27.34 -12.79 19.81
N CYS A 385 -26.06 -12.99 19.48
CA CYS A 385 -25.00 -13.45 20.35
C CYS A 385 -25.29 -14.83 20.96
N ASN A 386 -25.86 -15.74 20.17
CA ASN A 386 -26.21 -17.11 20.57
C ASN A 386 -27.13 -17.17 21.81
N LYS A 387 -27.98 -16.16 21.99
CA LYS A 387 -28.95 -16.14 23.08
C LYS A 387 -30.13 -17.05 22.75
N GLN A 388 -30.68 -17.67 23.78
CA GLN A 388 -31.92 -18.43 23.63
C GLN A 388 -33.10 -17.51 23.30
N PRO A 389 -34.04 -17.93 22.44
CA PRO A 389 -35.28 -17.21 22.19
C PRO A 389 -36.12 -17.07 23.46
N ASP A 390 -37.04 -16.10 23.46
CA ASP A 390 -38.01 -15.96 24.54
C ASP A 390 -39.10 -17.05 24.49
N ASP A 391 -39.87 -17.18 25.57
CA ASP A 391 -40.95 -18.16 25.70
C ASP A 391 -41.98 -18.11 24.57
N ASN A 392 -42.23 -16.94 23.98
CA ASN A 392 -43.20 -16.81 22.90
C ASN A 392 -42.65 -17.46 21.62
N VAL A 393 -41.39 -17.21 21.29
CA VAL A 393 -40.73 -17.86 20.15
C VAL A 393 -40.61 -19.37 20.38
N LEU A 394 -40.26 -19.80 21.60
CA LEU A 394 -40.14 -21.23 21.91
C LEU A 394 -41.49 -21.96 21.77
N ARG A 395 -42.59 -21.34 22.24
CA ARG A 395 -43.95 -21.87 22.03
C ARG A 395 -44.29 -21.94 20.54
N TRP A 396 -44.01 -20.89 19.79
CA TRP A 396 -44.25 -20.87 18.36
C TRP A 396 -43.46 -21.96 17.63
N LEU A 397 -42.17 -22.16 17.97
CA LEU A 397 -41.34 -23.22 17.40
C LEU A 397 -41.88 -24.63 17.72
N SER A 398 -42.40 -24.83 18.93
CA SER A 398 -43.08 -26.08 19.32
C SER A 398 -44.33 -26.33 18.50
N ASP A 399 -45.20 -25.33 18.36
CA ASP A 399 -46.43 -25.45 17.55
C ASP A 399 -46.10 -25.67 16.07
N TYR A 400 -45.09 -24.96 15.55
CA TYR A 400 -44.55 -25.13 14.22
C TYR A 400 -44.04 -26.56 14.01
N ALA A 401 -43.16 -27.07 14.88
CA ALA A 401 -42.57 -28.41 14.78
C ALA A 401 -43.67 -29.49 14.76
N ASN A 402 -44.63 -29.40 15.68
CA ASN A 402 -45.79 -30.31 15.73
C ASN A 402 -46.61 -30.27 14.42
N SER A 403 -46.89 -29.07 13.90
CA SER A 403 -47.66 -28.92 12.65
C SER A 403 -46.95 -29.50 11.43
N ARG A 404 -45.61 -29.53 11.45
CA ARG A 404 -44.74 -30.04 10.38
C ARG A 404 -44.26 -31.48 10.61
N LYS A 405 -44.69 -32.12 11.71
CA LYS A 405 -44.25 -33.46 12.13
C LYS A 405 -42.73 -33.54 12.32
N LEU A 406 -42.14 -32.46 12.82
CA LEU A 406 -40.75 -32.38 13.25
C LEU A 406 -40.66 -32.66 14.75
N SER A 407 -39.51 -33.14 15.19
CA SER A 407 -39.14 -33.13 16.61
C SER A 407 -38.57 -31.74 17.00
N LEU A 408 -38.58 -31.44 18.29
CA LEU A 408 -38.01 -30.21 18.85
C LEU A 408 -36.95 -30.61 19.88
N ASP A 409 -35.71 -30.74 19.42
CA ASP A 409 -34.56 -31.15 20.22
C ASP A 409 -33.54 -30.01 20.29
N LEU A 410 -33.94 -28.92 20.92
CA LEU A 410 -33.11 -27.72 21.04
C LEU A 410 -31.87 -28.02 21.88
N ASP A 411 -30.72 -28.19 21.21
CA ASP A 411 -29.44 -28.40 21.84
C ASP A 411 -28.82 -27.04 22.19
N TYR A 412 -29.17 -26.57 23.38
CA TYR A 412 -28.49 -25.44 24.00
C TYR A 412 -27.31 -25.99 24.78
N ASP A 413 -26.20 -26.25 24.09
CA ASP A 413 -24.93 -26.61 24.74
C ASP A 413 -24.70 -25.72 25.97
N GLU A 414 -24.63 -26.33 27.17
CA GLU A 414 -24.30 -25.67 28.45
C GLU A 414 -22.88 -25.08 28.48
N TYR A 415 -22.12 -25.19 27.38
CA TYR A 415 -20.77 -24.65 27.27
C TYR A 415 -20.79 -23.21 26.79
N GLY A 416 -21.09 -22.32 27.72
CA GLY A 416 -20.67 -20.93 27.64
C GLY A 416 -19.15 -20.87 27.44
N TYR A 417 -18.71 -20.50 26.24
CA TYR A 417 -17.39 -19.92 26.05
C TYR A 417 -17.38 -18.59 26.82
N GLN A 418 -16.73 -18.59 27.98
CA GLN A 418 -16.32 -17.41 28.74
C GLN A 418 -15.36 -16.54 27.94
#